data_AF-A0A1F2QZY0-F1
#
_entry.id   AF-A0A1F2QZY0-F1
#
_cell.length_a   1.000
_cell.length_b   1.000
_cell.length_c   1.000
_cell.angle_alpha   90.00
_cell.angle_beta   90.00
_cell.angle_gamma   90.00
#
_symmetry.space_group_name_H-M   'P 1'
#
loop_
_entity.id
_entity.type
_entity.pdbx_description
1 polymer ?
#
loop_
_entity_poly.entity_id
_entity_poly.type
_entity_poly.pdbx_seq_one_letter_code
_entity_poly.pdbx_strand_id
1 'polypeptide(L)'
;MRTGGLARVVALVAAGAAVVAAQSAAAPGDAKLQAQLKQLFPVATAFSAKEGDSPHFKAYVGDPATKTIGGYAFWTTELEPLERGYDGPIKMLVGLDLKGMLTGIIVVEHREPYGYFSVDVPQFATQFVGKNIRDPFRVGSDIDAISRASITITSASRAVRNSARRMARQYLTPPEPPKQ
;
A
#
# COMPACT_ATOMS: atom_id res chain seq x y z
N MET A 1 -72.46 -28.26 45.30
CA MET A 1 -71.17 -28.98 45.36
C MET A 1 -70.58 -29.06 43.96
N ARG A 2 -69.30 -28.64 43.82
CA ARG A 2 -68.33 -28.90 42.73
C ARG A 2 -68.65 -28.30 41.33
N THR A 3 -68.11 -27.14 40.93
CA THR A 3 -66.75 -26.83 40.39
C THR A 3 -66.35 -27.56 39.09
N GLY A 4 -66.14 -26.78 38.02
CA GLY A 4 -65.30 -27.04 36.85
C GLY A 4 -65.39 -25.81 35.95
N GLY A 5 -64.34 -25.12 35.51
CA GLY A 5 -62.91 -25.40 35.42
C GLY A 5 -62.43 -24.70 34.15
N LEU A 6 -61.82 -23.51 34.28
CA LEU A 6 -61.37 -22.66 33.18
C LEU A 6 -60.24 -23.29 32.36
N ALA A 7 -60.26 -23.11 31.03
CA ALA A 7 -59.07 -23.22 30.19
C ALA A 7 -58.87 -21.88 29.45
N ARG A 8 -57.83 -21.12 29.84
CA ARG A 8 -57.31 -19.98 29.10
C ARG A 8 -56.16 -20.48 28.21
N VAL A 9 -56.30 -20.33 26.91
CA VAL A 9 -55.20 -20.56 25.95
C VAL A 9 -54.36 -19.27 25.91
N VAL A 10 -53.10 -19.36 26.32
CA VAL A 10 -52.08 -18.32 26.15
C VAL A 10 -51.26 -18.69 24.93
N ALA A 11 -51.37 -17.89 23.86
CA ALA A 11 -50.51 -17.98 22.69
C ALA A 11 -49.22 -17.19 22.96
N LEU A 12 -48.09 -17.89 23.00
CA LEU A 12 -46.75 -17.30 23.08
C LEU A 12 -46.28 -16.90 21.67
N VAL A 13 -46.09 -15.60 21.45
CA VAL A 13 -45.44 -15.07 20.24
C VAL A 13 -43.93 -15.00 20.52
N ALA A 14 -43.15 -15.88 19.88
CA ALA A 14 -41.70 -15.79 19.90
C ALA A 14 -41.24 -14.93 18.71
N ALA A 15 -40.87 -13.67 18.98
CA ALA A 15 -40.21 -12.81 18.01
C ALA A 15 -38.70 -13.10 18.02
N GLY A 16 -38.22 -13.90 17.07
CA GLY A 16 -36.79 -14.10 16.83
C GLY A 16 -36.23 -12.97 15.97
N ALA A 17 -35.42 -12.10 16.55
CA ALA A 17 -34.66 -11.09 15.80
C ALA A 17 -33.45 -11.76 15.13
N ALA A 18 -33.55 -12.05 13.83
CA ALA A 18 -32.41 -12.45 13.03
C ALA A 18 -31.52 -11.23 12.77
N VAL A 19 -30.39 -11.14 13.47
CA VAL A 19 -29.34 -10.17 13.17
C VAL A 19 -28.62 -10.66 11.91
N VAL A 20 -29.04 -10.17 10.75
CA VAL A 20 -28.32 -10.39 9.49
C VAL A 20 -27.09 -9.49 9.52
N ALA A 21 -25.94 -10.06 9.86
CA ALA A 21 -24.66 -9.39 9.72
C ALA A 21 -24.38 -9.20 8.22
N ALA A 22 -24.56 -7.99 7.71
CA ALA A 22 -24.18 -7.62 6.36
C ALA A 22 -22.64 -7.70 6.25
N GLN A 23 -22.14 -8.81 5.70
CA GLN A 23 -20.75 -8.88 5.25
C GLN A 23 -20.65 -8.03 3.99
N SER A 24 -20.15 -6.80 4.14
CA SER A 24 -19.82 -5.95 3.01
C SER A 24 -18.72 -6.64 2.20
N ALA A 25 -19.07 -7.22 1.06
CA ALA A 25 -18.10 -7.66 0.06
C ALA A 25 -17.34 -6.41 -0.41
N ALA A 26 -16.04 -6.34 -0.10
CA ALA A 26 -15.19 -5.26 -0.59
C ALA A 26 -15.27 -5.19 -2.12
N ALA A 27 -15.34 -3.98 -2.69
CA ALA A 27 -15.39 -3.82 -4.14
C ALA A 27 -14.13 -4.46 -4.78
N PRO A 28 -14.20 -4.97 -6.02
CA PRO A 28 -13.05 -5.63 -6.66
C PRO A 28 -11.76 -4.79 -6.68
N GLY A 29 -11.89 -3.47 -6.80
CA GLY A 29 -10.76 -2.52 -6.72
C GLY A 29 -10.10 -2.49 -5.34
N ASP A 30 -10.87 -2.62 -4.27
CA ASP A 30 -10.38 -2.67 -2.90
C ASP A 30 -9.64 -3.98 -2.64
N ALA A 31 -10.16 -5.11 -3.14
CA ALA A 31 -9.51 -6.41 -3.00
C ALA A 31 -8.12 -6.44 -3.67
N LYS A 32 -8.00 -5.89 -4.89
CA LYS A 32 -6.72 -5.80 -5.61
C LYS A 32 -5.72 -4.92 -4.84
N LEU A 33 -6.16 -3.75 -4.37
CA LEU A 33 -5.31 -2.85 -3.59
C LEU A 33 -4.85 -3.51 -2.29
N GLN A 34 -5.75 -4.17 -1.56
CA GLN A 34 -5.41 -4.89 -0.32
C GLN A 34 -4.35 -5.97 -0.58
N ALA A 35 -4.46 -6.72 -1.68
CA ALA A 35 -3.44 -7.70 -2.06
C ALA A 35 -2.08 -7.05 -2.36
N GLN A 36 -2.07 -5.91 -3.07
CA GLN A 36 -0.84 -5.16 -3.36
C GLN A 36 -0.19 -4.60 -2.08
N LEU A 37 -1.00 -4.06 -1.15
CA LEU A 37 -0.51 -3.61 0.15
C LEU A 37 0.06 -4.76 0.98
N LYS A 38 -0.61 -5.92 0.98
CA LYS A 38 -0.13 -7.13 1.65
C LYS A 38 1.16 -7.68 1.02
N GLN A 39 1.35 -7.54 -0.28
CA GLN A 39 2.60 -7.88 -0.97
C GLN A 39 3.76 -6.97 -0.49
N LEU A 40 3.52 -5.67 -0.34
CA LEU A 40 4.53 -4.73 0.15
C LEU A 40 4.81 -4.86 1.65
N PHE A 41 3.83 -5.33 2.43
CA PHE A 41 3.95 -5.54 3.87
C PHE A 41 3.37 -6.91 4.28
N PRO A 42 4.09 -8.02 4.05
CA PRO A 42 3.57 -9.37 4.33
C PRO A 42 3.18 -9.59 5.79
N VAL A 43 3.83 -8.91 6.73
CA VAL A 43 3.57 -9.02 8.18
C VAL A 43 2.50 -8.06 8.69
N ALA A 44 1.96 -7.17 7.85
CA ALA A 44 0.92 -6.24 8.28
C ALA A 44 -0.39 -6.97 8.62
N THR A 45 -1.01 -6.57 9.72
CA THR A 45 -2.29 -7.11 10.20
C THR A 45 -3.48 -6.29 9.71
N ALA A 46 -3.27 -5.02 9.39
CA ALA A 46 -4.29 -4.13 8.81
C ALA A 46 -3.63 -2.98 8.04
N PHE A 47 -4.45 -2.28 7.25
CA PHE A 47 -4.06 -1.06 6.55
C PHE A 47 -5.07 0.07 6.83
N SER A 48 -4.61 1.31 6.88
CA SER A 48 -5.52 2.47 6.96
C SER A 48 -6.23 2.72 5.63
N ALA A 49 -7.27 3.55 5.65
CA ALA A 49 -7.70 4.26 4.44
C ALA A 49 -6.59 5.22 3.98
N LYS A 50 -6.67 5.68 2.72
CA LYS A 50 -5.74 6.68 2.20
C LYS A 50 -5.96 8.03 2.88
N GLU A 51 -4.91 8.66 3.37
CA GLU A 51 -4.99 9.91 4.13
C GLU A 51 -3.72 10.77 4.02
N GLY A 52 -3.76 11.98 4.58
CA GLY A 52 -2.62 12.90 4.70
C GLY A 52 -2.36 13.79 3.49
N ASP A 53 -1.59 14.86 3.70
CA ASP A 53 -1.23 15.83 2.63
C ASP A 53 -0.31 15.23 1.56
N SER A 54 0.58 14.31 1.98
CA SER A 54 1.22 13.36 1.07
C SER A 54 0.39 12.08 1.14
N PRO A 55 -0.52 11.82 0.19
CA PRO A 55 -1.51 10.76 0.32
C PRO A 55 -0.86 9.39 0.45
N HIS A 56 -1.21 8.66 1.51
CA HIS A 56 -0.59 7.38 1.83
C HIS A 56 -1.53 6.46 2.60
N PHE A 57 -1.14 5.19 2.67
CA PHE A 57 -1.71 4.17 3.54
C PHE A 57 -0.70 3.85 4.65
N LYS A 58 -1.18 3.63 5.87
CA LYS A 58 -0.38 3.09 6.97
C LYS A 58 -0.50 1.57 6.98
N ALA A 59 0.62 0.87 7.07
CA ALA A 59 0.67 -0.55 7.36
C ALA A 59 0.76 -0.75 8.87
N TYR A 60 -0.21 -1.43 9.47
CA TYR A 60 -0.20 -1.75 10.90
C TYR A 60 0.38 -3.15 11.14
N VAL A 61 1.21 -3.29 12.17
CA VAL A 61 1.89 -4.55 12.54
C VAL A 61 1.66 -4.89 14.01
N GLY A 62 1.87 -6.14 14.38
CA GLY A 62 1.68 -6.61 15.76
C GLY A 62 0.20 -6.75 16.12
N ASP A 63 -0.14 -6.44 17.37
CA ASP A 63 -1.51 -6.55 17.88
C ASP A 63 -2.46 -5.57 17.14
N PRO A 64 -3.55 -6.06 16.51
CA PRO A 64 -4.54 -5.20 15.87
C PRO A 64 -5.14 -4.11 16.77
N ALA A 65 -5.15 -4.31 18.10
CA ALA A 65 -5.67 -3.33 19.05
C ALA A 65 -4.77 -2.09 19.22
N THR A 66 -3.45 -2.23 19.05
CA THR A 66 -2.49 -1.14 19.34
C THR A 66 -2.25 -0.21 18.15
N LYS A 67 -2.65 -0.62 16.94
CA LYS A 67 -2.43 0.12 15.67
C LYS A 67 -0.98 0.62 15.51
N THR A 68 -0.01 -0.23 15.85
CA THR A 68 1.42 0.09 15.70
C THR A 68 1.77 0.20 14.22
N ILE A 69 2.32 1.34 13.79
CA ILE A 69 2.72 1.56 12.40
C ILE A 69 4.01 0.79 12.12
N GLY A 70 4.03 -0.01 11.06
CA GLY A 70 5.22 -0.70 10.54
C GLY A 70 5.81 -0.02 9.30
N GLY A 71 5.03 0.82 8.61
CA GLY A 71 5.47 1.56 7.44
C GLY A 71 4.32 2.24 6.69
N TYR A 72 4.66 2.77 5.53
CA TYR A 72 3.77 3.56 4.68
C TYR A 72 3.79 3.03 3.24
N ALA A 73 2.62 3.02 2.60
CA ALA A 73 2.50 2.78 1.16
C ALA A 73 1.91 4.01 0.46
N PHE A 74 2.38 4.34 -0.74
CA PHE A 74 1.94 5.55 -1.46
C PHE A 74 2.14 5.42 -2.97
N TRP A 75 1.41 6.25 -3.71
CA TRP A 75 1.48 6.30 -5.17
C TRP A 75 2.52 7.33 -5.63
N THR A 76 3.44 6.93 -6.49
CA THR A 76 4.44 7.86 -7.05
C THR A 76 3.81 9.05 -7.75
N THR A 77 2.72 8.85 -8.49
CA THR A 77 2.04 9.91 -9.25
C THR A 77 1.30 10.92 -8.38
N GLU A 78 1.00 10.58 -7.13
CA GLU A 78 0.36 11.52 -6.19
C GLU A 78 1.41 12.41 -5.49
N LEU A 79 2.65 11.91 -5.37
CA LEU A 79 3.74 12.65 -4.73
C LEU A 79 4.67 13.34 -5.72
N GLU A 80 4.81 12.81 -6.93
CA GLU A 80 5.63 13.33 -8.01
C GLU A 80 4.78 13.49 -9.30
N PRO A 81 3.73 14.33 -9.28
CA PRO A 81 2.73 14.41 -10.36
C PRO A 81 3.28 14.94 -11.69
N LEU A 82 4.47 15.54 -11.68
CA LEU A 82 5.14 16.10 -12.86
C LEU A 82 6.16 15.14 -13.48
N GLU A 83 6.49 14.03 -12.81
CA GLU A 83 7.41 13.03 -13.33
C GLU A 83 6.76 12.26 -14.50
N ARG A 84 7.53 12.03 -15.57
CA ARG A 84 7.05 11.45 -16.83
C ARG A 84 8.11 10.51 -17.40
N GLY A 85 7.69 9.31 -17.77
CA GLY A 85 8.42 8.38 -18.62
C GLY A 85 8.39 8.83 -20.08
N TYR A 86 8.53 7.88 -20.99
CA TYR A 86 8.49 8.17 -22.43
C TYR A 86 7.09 8.58 -22.90
N ASP A 87 6.04 7.89 -22.44
CA ASP A 87 4.65 8.12 -22.89
C ASP A 87 3.70 8.55 -21.75
N GLY A 88 4.27 9.22 -20.74
CA GLY A 88 3.54 9.85 -19.66
C GLY A 88 3.86 9.29 -18.27
N PRO A 89 2.95 9.43 -17.29
CA PRO A 89 3.22 9.01 -15.91
C PRO A 89 3.31 7.49 -15.79
N ILE A 90 4.23 7.03 -14.94
CA ILE A 90 4.36 5.63 -14.53
C ILE A 90 3.87 5.54 -13.08
N LYS A 91 2.67 4.98 -12.89
CA LYS A 91 2.04 4.83 -11.58
C LYS A 91 2.58 3.59 -10.89
N MET A 92 3.26 3.81 -9.78
CA MET A 92 3.80 2.75 -8.93
C MET A 92 3.32 2.89 -7.50
N LEU A 93 2.99 1.76 -6.86
CA LEU A 93 2.81 1.68 -5.42
C LEU A 93 4.18 1.41 -4.79
N VAL A 94 4.58 2.21 -3.82
CA VAL A 94 5.87 2.07 -3.14
C VAL A 94 5.63 1.81 -1.66
N GLY A 95 6.32 0.83 -1.09
CA GLY A 95 6.35 0.57 0.35
C GLY A 95 7.63 1.11 0.98
N LEU A 96 7.48 1.83 2.10
CA LEU A 96 8.57 2.44 2.87
C LEU A 96 8.40 2.07 4.35
N ASP A 97 9.42 1.47 4.95
CA ASP A 97 9.44 1.17 6.38
C ASP A 97 9.86 2.38 7.23
N LEU A 98 9.75 2.23 8.55
CA LEU A 98 10.11 3.29 9.50
C LEU A 98 11.62 3.59 9.58
N LYS A 99 12.48 2.75 9.01
CA LYS A 99 13.94 2.93 8.95
C LYS A 99 14.39 3.61 7.66
N GLY A 100 13.45 3.96 6.77
CA GLY A 100 13.74 4.54 5.48
C GLY A 100 14.19 3.53 4.44
N MET A 101 13.85 2.25 4.61
CA MET A 101 14.11 1.18 3.65
C MET A 101 12.87 0.94 2.80
N LEU A 102 13.06 0.72 1.50
CA LEU A 102 11.97 0.31 0.63
C LEU A 102 11.62 -1.15 0.88
N THR A 103 10.36 -1.44 1.19
CA THR A 103 9.88 -2.82 1.34
C THR A 103 9.57 -3.46 -0.03
N GLY A 104 9.34 -2.62 -1.05
CA GLY A 104 9.16 -3.02 -2.44
C GLY A 104 8.47 -1.94 -3.26
N ILE A 105 8.32 -2.21 -4.56
CA ILE A 105 7.50 -1.40 -5.47
C ILE A 105 6.63 -2.30 -6.33
N ILE A 106 5.49 -1.78 -6.79
CA ILE A 106 4.59 -2.44 -7.74
C ILE A 106 4.26 -1.45 -8.84
N VAL A 107 4.58 -1.79 -10.09
CA VAL A 107 4.13 -1.03 -11.26
C VAL A 107 2.66 -1.35 -11.49
N VAL A 108 1.82 -0.31 -11.56
CA VAL A 108 0.35 -0.46 -11.60
C VAL A 108 -0.25 0.00 -12.91
N GLU A 109 0.28 1.08 -13.50
CA GLU A 109 -0.25 1.64 -14.74
C GLU A 109 0.80 2.50 -15.44
N HIS A 110 0.94 2.35 -16.76
CA HIS A 110 1.72 3.23 -17.63
C HIS A 110 1.33 3.02 -19.10
N ARG A 111 1.95 3.79 -20.01
CA ARG A 111 1.83 3.62 -21.47
C ARG A 111 3.17 3.44 -22.18
N GLU A 112 4.23 3.12 -21.44
CA GLU A 112 5.56 2.95 -22.01
C GLU A 112 5.60 1.87 -23.12
N PRO A 113 6.15 2.19 -24.31
CA PRO A 113 6.11 1.30 -25.48
C PRO A 113 6.90 -0.01 -25.29
N TYR A 114 7.81 -0.01 -24.32
CA TYR A 114 8.74 -1.11 -24.02
C TYR A 114 8.58 -1.63 -22.59
N GLY A 115 7.42 -1.39 -21.95
CA GLY A 115 7.15 -1.82 -20.57
C GLY A 115 7.44 -3.31 -20.34
N TYR A 116 7.01 -4.16 -21.27
CA TYR A 116 7.07 -5.62 -21.19
C TYR A 116 8.47 -6.22 -20.97
N PHE A 117 9.55 -5.51 -21.35
CA PHE A 117 10.92 -5.92 -21.06
C PHE A 117 11.68 -4.94 -20.15
N SER A 118 11.01 -3.90 -19.68
CA SER A 118 11.62 -2.85 -18.86
C SER A 118 11.00 -2.75 -17.46
N VAL A 119 9.92 -2.01 -17.29
CA VAL A 119 9.30 -1.79 -15.96
C VAL A 119 8.35 -2.91 -15.53
N ASP A 120 7.80 -3.69 -16.47
CA ASP A 120 6.84 -4.76 -16.18
C ASP A 120 7.51 -6.06 -15.70
N VAL A 121 8.81 -6.20 -15.93
CA VAL A 121 9.53 -7.41 -15.51
C VAL A 121 9.79 -7.38 -14.00
N PRO A 122 9.65 -8.52 -13.30
CA PRO A 122 9.89 -8.57 -11.85
C PRO A 122 11.27 -8.04 -11.43
N GLN A 123 12.27 -8.24 -12.28
CA GLN A 123 13.65 -7.80 -12.08
C GLN A 123 13.74 -6.29 -11.80
N PHE A 124 12.93 -5.46 -12.48
CA PHE A 124 12.91 -4.02 -12.21
C PHE A 124 12.46 -3.73 -10.77
N ALA A 125 11.34 -4.30 -10.34
CA ALA A 125 10.80 -4.07 -9.01
C ALA A 125 11.71 -4.61 -7.89
N THR A 126 12.31 -5.79 -8.10
CA THR A 126 13.17 -6.43 -7.08
C THR A 126 14.42 -5.63 -6.73
N GLN A 127 14.92 -4.80 -7.66
CA GLN A 127 16.10 -3.98 -7.41
C GLN A 127 15.90 -2.95 -6.30
N PHE A 128 14.66 -2.54 -6.03
CA PHE A 128 14.35 -1.54 -5.01
C PHE A 128 14.23 -2.13 -3.60
N VAL A 129 13.98 -3.44 -3.46
CA VAL A 129 13.76 -4.07 -2.15
C VAL A 129 15.02 -3.93 -1.30
N GLY A 130 14.86 -3.38 -0.09
CA GLY A 130 15.96 -3.19 0.84
C GLY A 130 16.92 -2.06 0.48
N LYS A 131 16.63 -1.24 -0.54
CA LYS A 131 17.38 0.00 -0.76
C LYS A 131 16.97 1.06 0.27
N ASN A 132 17.92 1.86 0.74
CA ASN A 132 17.63 2.99 1.62
C ASN A 132 17.26 4.23 0.78
N ILE A 133 16.35 5.06 1.29
CA ILE A 133 16.00 6.34 0.65
C ILE A 133 17.20 7.29 0.46
N ARG A 134 18.28 7.11 1.23
CA ARG A 134 19.52 7.88 1.11
C ARG A 134 20.37 7.44 -0.08
N ASP A 135 20.17 6.25 -0.61
CA ASP A 135 20.93 5.78 -1.77
C ASP A 135 20.55 6.62 -3.01
N PRO A 136 21.46 6.72 -4.01
CA PRO A 136 21.27 7.67 -5.10
C PRO A 136 20.32 7.19 -6.22
N PHE A 137 20.13 5.87 -6.35
CA PHE A 137 19.29 5.19 -7.36
C PHE A 137 19.65 5.60 -8.80
N ARG A 138 20.96 5.63 -9.10
CA ARG A 138 21.47 5.96 -10.44
C ARG A 138 21.28 4.76 -11.37
N VAL A 139 20.58 5.00 -12.47
CA VAL A 139 20.46 4.01 -13.55
C VAL A 139 21.83 3.79 -14.20
N GLY A 140 22.17 2.53 -14.47
CA GLY A 140 23.50 2.08 -14.92
C GLY A 140 24.53 1.89 -13.80
N SER A 141 24.14 2.10 -12.53
CA SER A 141 25.02 1.90 -11.37
C SER A 141 24.29 1.18 -10.24
N ASP A 142 23.25 1.80 -9.69
CA ASP A 142 22.48 1.28 -8.56
C ASP A 142 21.20 0.57 -8.99
N ILE A 143 20.73 0.88 -10.21
CA ILE A 143 19.59 0.29 -10.93
C ILE A 143 20.07 -0.06 -12.34
N ASP A 144 19.71 -1.23 -12.85
CA ASP A 144 20.09 -1.71 -14.17
C ASP A 144 19.56 -0.80 -15.27
N ALA A 145 20.44 -0.44 -16.21
CA ALA A 145 20.03 0.24 -17.42
C ALA A 145 19.45 -0.75 -18.42
N ILE A 146 18.41 -0.33 -19.13
CA ILE A 146 17.78 -1.15 -20.18
C ILE A 146 17.89 -0.41 -21.51
N SER A 147 18.59 -1.03 -22.46
CA SER A 147 18.72 -0.49 -23.81
C SER A 147 17.35 -0.28 -24.43
N ARG A 148 17.16 0.84 -25.13
CA ARG A 148 15.89 1.31 -25.73
C ARG A 148 14.80 1.73 -24.74
N ALA A 149 14.99 1.57 -23.43
CA ALA A 149 14.03 1.99 -22.39
C ALA A 149 14.67 2.93 -21.35
N SER A 150 15.71 3.69 -21.73
CA SER A 150 16.48 4.51 -20.79
C SER A 150 15.65 5.62 -20.15
N ILE A 151 14.77 6.29 -20.90
CA ILE A 151 13.88 7.35 -20.37
C ILE A 151 12.90 6.74 -19.35
N THR A 152 12.27 5.63 -19.72
CA THR A 152 11.35 4.84 -18.89
C THR A 152 11.97 4.49 -17.54
N ILE A 153 13.13 3.81 -17.55
CA ILE A 153 13.79 3.32 -16.33
C ILE A 153 14.32 4.47 -15.48
N THR A 154 14.87 5.51 -16.12
CA THR A 154 15.35 6.70 -15.41
C THR A 154 14.21 7.43 -14.71
N SER A 155 13.08 7.63 -15.40
CA SER A 155 11.93 8.30 -14.81
C SER A 155 11.33 7.49 -13.67
N ALA A 156 11.10 6.19 -13.87
CA ALA A 156 10.54 5.32 -12.84
C ALA A 156 11.43 5.29 -11.58
N SER A 157 12.75 5.13 -11.76
CA SER A 157 13.70 5.14 -10.64
C SER A 157 13.71 6.47 -9.89
N ARG A 158 13.63 7.59 -10.62
CA ARG A 158 13.54 8.94 -10.02
C ARG A 158 12.24 9.13 -9.26
N ALA A 159 11.12 8.68 -9.82
CA ALA A 159 9.80 8.76 -9.20
C ALA A 159 9.79 8.02 -7.85
N VAL A 160 10.30 6.77 -7.81
CA VAL A 160 10.41 5.98 -6.58
C VAL A 160 11.29 6.71 -5.55
N ARG A 161 12.47 7.18 -5.96
CA ARG A 161 13.41 7.88 -5.06
C ARG A 161 12.80 9.14 -4.46
N ASN A 162 12.28 10.02 -5.31
CA ASN A 162 11.83 11.34 -4.87
C ASN A 162 10.56 11.24 -4.01
N SER A 163 9.60 10.41 -4.41
CA SER A 163 8.37 10.17 -3.65
C SER A 163 8.66 9.54 -2.27
N ALA A 164 9.55 8.55 -2.20
CA ALA A 164 9.95 7.96 -0.92
C ALA A 164 10.67 8.96 0.00
N ARG A 165 11.55 9.81 -0.56
CA ARG A 165 12.18 10.89 0.20
C ARG A 165 11.16 11.95 0.66
N ARG A 166 10.13 12.24 -0.15
CA ARG A 166 9.04 13.15 0.23
C ARG A 166 8.27 12.61 1.42
N MET A 167 7.91 11.33 1.38
CA MET A 167 7.27 10.65 2.51
C MET A 167 8.14 10.65 3.76
N ALA A 168 9.42 10.33 3.60
CA ALA A 168 10.35 10.27 4.71
C ALA A 168 10.49 11.62 5.44
N ARG A 169 10.57 12.73 4.70
CA ARG A 169 10.65 14.07 5.30
C ARG A 169 9.43 14.43 6.14
N GLN A 170 8.26 13.88 5.80
CA GLN A 170 7.01 14.23 6.47
C GLN A 170 6.68 13.28 7.63
N TYR A 171 7.03 12.00 7.52
CA TYR A 171 6.54 10.97 8.44
C TYR A 171 7.61 10.14 9.13
N LEU A 172 8.89 10.23 8.71
CA LEU A 172 9.97 9.53 9.39
C LEU A 172 10.76 10.48 10.27
N THR A 173 11.06 10.03 11.48
CA THR A 173 11.99 10.74 12.36
C THR A 173 13.42 10.58 11.81
N PRO A 174 14.19 11.67 11.62
CA PRO A 174 15.58 11.55 11.23
C PRO A 174 16.36 10.73 12.27
N PRO A 175 17.27 9.83 11.86
CA PRO A 175 18.17 9.18 12.81
C PRO A 175 19.03 10.24 13.51
N GLU A 176 19.31 9.99 14.79
CA GLU A 176 20.17 10.86 15.60
C GLU A 176 21.54 11.01 14.91
N PRO A 177 22.11 12.23 14.82
CA PRO A 177 23.42 12.41 14.21
C PRO A 177 24.49 11.60 14.96
N PRO A 178 25.58 11.18 14.27
CA PRO A 178 26.66 10.46 14.94
C PRO A 178 27.19 11.29 16.11
N LYS A 179 27.32 10.66 17.28
CA LYS A 179 28.04 11.26 18.40
C LYS A 179 29.50 11.43 17.95
N GLN A 180 29.97 12.68 17.95
CA GLN A 180 31.37 13.02 17.66
C GLN A 180 32.29 12.48 18.75
#